data_AF-G9FEZ0-F1
#
_entry.id   AF-G9FEZ0-F1
#
_cell.length_a   1.000
_cell.length_b   1.000
_cell.length_c   1.000
_cell.angle_alpha   90.00
_cell.angle_beta   90.00
_cell.angle_gamma   90.00
#
_symmetry.space_group_name_H-M   'P 1'
#
loop_
_entity.id
_entity.type
_entity.pdbx_description
1 polymer ?
#
loop_
_entity_poly.entity_id
_entity_poly.type
_entity_poly.pdbx_seq_one_letter_code
_entity_poly.pdbx_strand_id
1 'polypeptide(L)'
;MKTKKVVVGAIAAAMLSLSVCSIAPVAVAANETVQISVGNATVEKAGEKFTVDVSLADVPAAGIQAIDFSIAFDNAVITIDEVKAGKITETGATGSDSTSAAAPLFDSYINNDEGYLCLAWSTSLDDASYWIKSDGVFCTISGTVSSNAKTNDKSDLKIVATDRETYPGSGVPNTNVSVGASQNDSPVRYGTSLTNGSVTVTGGSVTPTLRGDANCDKEVNMADAVLIMQSQANPDVYGLGKPDGITAVGLANADVAGGASDKGGDGVTNADAAAIQEFKLGLAKHS
;
A
#
# COMPACT_ATOMS: atom_id res chain seq x y z
N MET A 1 86.16 -13.01 22.09
CA MET A 1 85.33 -12.06 22.87
C MET A 1 85.07 -10.80 22.06
N LYS A 2 83.82 -10.56 21.65
CA LYS A 2 83.10 -9.26 21.66
C LYS A 2 81.77 -9.38 20.89
N THR A 3 80.84 -8.54 21.30
CA THR A 3 79.40 -8.80 21.48
C THR A 3 78.53 -8.23 20.36
N LYS A 4 77.42 -8.93 20.06
CA LYS A 4 76.06 -8.53 19.62
C LYS A 4 75.83 -7.17 18.91
N LYS A 5 74.96 -7.19 17.88
CA LYS A 5 73.70 -6.43 17.82
C LYS A 5 72.79 -6.95 16.69
N VAL A 6 71.58 -7.37 17.05
CA VAL A 6 70.45 -7.69 16.16
C VAL A 6 69.66 -6.40 15.95
N VAL A 7 69.41 -6.03 14.70
CA VAL A 7 68.52 -4.91 14.34
C VAL A 7 67.20 -5.52 13.89
N VAL A 8 66.15 -5.26 14.66
CA VAL A 8 64.75 -5.57 14.35
C VAL A 8 64.26 -4.50 13.38
N GLY A 9 63.89 -4.92 12.16
CA GLY A 9 63.27 -4.06 11.16
C GLY A 9 61.80 -3.80 11.51
N ALA A 10 61.44 -2.51 11.58
CA ALA A 10 60.11 -2.03 11.88
C ALA A 10 59.10 -2.42 10.78
N ILE A 11 57.98 -3.00 11.20
CA ILE A 11 56.78 -3.15 10.36
C ILE A 11 56.12 -1.77 10.29
N ALA A 12 56.14 -1.16 9.11
CA ALA A 12 55.32 0.00 8.81
C ALA A 12 53.86 -0.45 8.72
N ALA A 13 53.12 -0.32 9.82
CA ALA A 13 51.67 -0.38 9.80
C ALA A 13 51.17 0.89 9.09
N ALA A 14 50.81 0.76 7.81
CA ALA A 14 49.97 1.74 7.15
C ALA A 14 48.62 1.75 7.87
N MET A 15 48.44 2.69 8.80
CA MET A 15 47.13 3.03 9.33
C MET A 15 46.29 3.56 8.16
N LEU A 16 45.42 2.71 7.62
CA LEU A 16 44.23 3.19 6.92
C LEU A 16 43.55 4.17 7.87
N SER A 17 43.62 5.46 7.55
CA SER A 17 42.80 6.46 8.21
C SER A 17 41.36 6.12 7.85
N LEU A 18 40.72 5.32 8.71
CA LEU A 18 39.28 5.34 8.85
C LEU A 18 38.95 6.78 9.24
N SER A 19 38.65 7.60 8.24
CA SER A 19 37.99 8.86 8.43
C SER A 19 36.62 8.51 9.01
N VAL A 20 36.59 8.32 10.33
CA VAL A 20 35.37 8.29 11.10
C VAL A 20 34.71 9.64 10.83
N CYS A 21 33.76 9.69 9.89
CA CYS A 21 32.82 10.80 9.81
C CYS A 21 32.26 10.94 11.23
N SER A 22 32.66 12.01 11.92
CA SER A 22 32.14 12.30 13.24
C SER A 22 30.63 12.45 13.10
N ILE A 23 29.88 11.46 13.56
CA ILE A 23 28.43 11.50 13.68
C ILE A 23 28.12 12.66 14.63
N ALA A 24 27.86 13.84 14.06
CA ALA A 24 27.37 14.96 14.83
C ALA A 24 26.03 14.54 15.46
N PRO A 25 25.79 14.83 16.75
CA PRO A 25 24.53 14.50 17.38
C PRO A 25 23.40 15.22 16.65
N VAL A 26 22.47 14.46 16.06
CA VAL A 26 21.25 15.03 15.48
C VAL A 26 20.36 15.48 16.63
N ALA A 27 20.07 16.78 16.69
CA ALA A 27 19.12 17.29 17.67
C ALA A 27 17.70 16.87 17.27
N VAL A 28 16.92 16.39 18.24
CA VAL A 28 15.48 16.15 18.05
C VAL A 28 14.73 17.37 18.52
N ALA A 29 14.00 18.03 17.62
CA ALA A 29 13.08 19.10 18.01
C ALA A 29 11.86 18.49 18.70
N ALA A 30 11.95 18.33 20.02
CA ALA A 30 10.97 17.60 20.83
C ALA A 30 9.51 18.12 20.74
N ASN A 31 9.30 19.32 20.18
CA ASN A 31 8.00 19.96 20.07
C ASN A 31 7.52 20.17 18.62
N GLU A 32 8.28 19.72 17.61
CA GLU A 32 7.89 19.82 16.20
C GLU A 32 7.57 18.41 15.71
N THR A 33 6.29 18.12 15.50
CA THR A 33 5.80 16.81 15.01
C THR A 33 5.07 16.99 13.70
N VAL A 34 5.54 16.32 12.66
CA VAL A 34 4.86 16.28 11.35
C VAL A 34 3.89 15.11 11.31
N GLN A 35 2.65 15.36 10.91
CA GLN A 35 1.70 14.29 10.65
C GLN A 35 1.86 13.78 9.23
N ILE A 36 1.94 12.46 9.05
CA ILE A 36 1.99 11.80 7.76
C ILE A 36 0.79 10.84 7.69
N SER A 37 -0.02 10.98 6.65
CA SER A 37 -1.21 10.16 6.46
C SER A 37 -1.28 9.56 5.06
N VAL A 38 -1.79 8.35 4.96
CA VAL A 38 -2.14 7.72 3.67
C VAL A 38 -3.66 7.56 3.60
N GLY A 39 -4.24 7.93 2.45
CA GLY A 39 -5.67 7.78 2.20
C GLY A 39 -6.13 6.31 2.15
N ASN A 40 -7.46 6.13 2.15
CA ASN A 40 -8.08 4.82 1.94
C ASN A 40 -8.71 4.75 0.55
N ALA A 41 -8.72 3.58 -0.05
CA ALA A 41 -9.44 3.29 -1.28
C ALA A 41 -10.30 2.03 -1.13
N THR A 42 -11.43 2.05 -1.81
CA THR A 42 -12.31 0.90 -1.98
C THR A 42 -12.40 0.59 -3.47
N VAL A 43 -12.18 -0.67 -3.82
CA VAL A 43 -12.23 -1.15 -5.21
C VAL A 43 -13.27 -2.24 -5.32
N GLU A 44 -14.17 -2.13 -6.29
CA GLU A 44 -15.26 -3.08 -6.42
C GLU A 44 -14.78 -4.41 -6.99
N LYS A 45 -13.86 -4.40 -7.97
CA LYS A 45 -13.46 -5.63 -8.67
C LYS A 45 -11.96 -5.85 -8.65
N ALA A 46 -11.57 -7.12 -8.57
CA ALA A 46 -10.21 -7.55 -8.81
C ALA A 46 -9.72 -7.07 -10.19
N GLY A 47 -8.45 -6.66 -10.29
CA GLY A 47 -7.87 -6.11 -11.52
C GLY A 47 -8.18 -4.62 -11.79
N GLU A 48 -9.01 -3.96 -10.99
CA GLU A 48 -9.27 -2.52 -11.14
C GLU A 48 -8.21 -1.67 -10.43
N LYS A 49 -8.11 -0.41 -10.88
CA LYS A 49 -7.15 0.56 -10.36
C LYS A 49 -7.66 1.26 -9.11
N PHE A 50 -6.73 1.67 -8.25
CA PHE A 50 -6.99 2.56 -7.13
C PHE A 50 -6.02 3.75 -7.14
N THR A 51 -6.41 4.79 -6.42
CA THR A 51 -5.56 5.95 -6.12
C THR A 51 -5.74 6.34 -4.66
N VAL A 52 -4.63 6.64 -3.98
CA VAL A 52 -4.64 7.22 -2.63
C VAL A 52 -3.60 8.34 -2.53
N ASP A 53 -3.90 9.36 -1.75
CA ASP A 53 -2.96 10.43 -1.46
C ASP A 53 -2.17 10.14 -0.19
N VAL A 54 -0.89 10.52 -0.20
CA VAL A 54 -0.05 10.65 0.99
C VAL A 54 0.04 12.14 1.31
N SER A 55 -0.36 12.52 2.52
CA SER A 55 -0.46 13.93 2.93
C SER A 55 0.38 14.24 4.17
N LEU A 56 0.95 15.45 4.20
CA LEU A 56 1.58 16.04 5.36
C LEU A 56 0.65 17.07 6.01
N ALA A 57 0.64 17.10 7.33
CA ALA A 57 0.02 18.16 8.11
C ALA A 57 0.92 18.57 9.28
N ASP A 58 0.66 19.76 9.84
CA ASP A 58 1.48 20.39 10.87
C ASP A 58 2.94 20.56 10.43
N VAL A 59 3.17 20.95 9.17
CA VAL A 59 4.52 21.23 8.65
C VAL A 59 5.13 22.42 9.41
N PRO A 60 6.31 22.27 10.06
CA PRO A 60 6.94 23.34 10.82
C PRO A 60 7.21 24.58 9.97
N ALA A 61 7.10 25.77 10.57
CA ALA A 61 7.39 27.03 9.87
C ALA A 61 8.84 27.12 9.36
N ALA A 62 9.77 26.41 10.02
CA ALA A 62 11.15 26.24 9.58
C ALA A 62 11.24 25.52 8.21
N GLY A 63 10.24 24.68 7.88
CA GLY A 63 10.18 23.87 6.67
C GLY A 63 10.82 22.49 6.82
N ILE A 64 10.60 21.64 5.82
CA ILE A 64 11.18 20.31 5.69
C ILE A 64 12.16 20.33 4.53
N GLN A 65 13.44 20.10 4.84
CA GLN A 65 14.53 20.01 3.84
C GLN A 65 14.75 18.57 3.37
N ALA A 66 14.43 17.59 4.23
CA ALA A 66 14.55 16.17 3.92
C ALA A 66 13.43 15.36 4.58
N ILE A 67 12.84 14.47 3.80
CA ILE A 67 11.86 13.47 4.25
C ILE A 67 12.16 12.12 3.57
N ASP A 68 12.15 11.03 4.33
CA ASP A 68 12.37 9.66 3.88
C ASP A 68 11.58 8.68 4.75
N PHE A 69 10.72 7.91 4.10
CA PHE A 69 9.98 6.80 4.69
C PHE A 69 9.56 5.81 3.61
N SER A 70 9.02 4.68 4.04
CA SER A 70 8.47 3.68 3.14
C SER A 70 7.01 3.39 3.45
N ILE A 71 6.29 2.87 2.46
CA ILE A 71 4.94 2.31 2.62
C ILE A 71 5.03 0.82 2.33
N ALA A 72 4.72 0.01 3.33
CA ALA A 72 4.59 -1.44 3.18
C ALA A 72 3.14 -1.81 2.82
N PHE A 73 2.98 -2.78 1.94
CA PHE A 73 1.70 -3.27 1.44
C PHE A 73 1.73 -4.79 1.18
N ASP A 74 0.55 -5.40 1.09
CA ASP A 74 0.41 -6.82 0.75
C ASP A 74 0.43 -6.98 -0.78
N ASN A 75 1.54 -7.47 -1.30
CA ASN A 75 1.74 -7.66 -2.74
C ASN A 75 0.93 -8.83 -3.35
N ALA A 76 0.28 -9.67 -2.53
CA ALA A 76 -0.69 -10.63 -3.01
C ALA A 76 -2.03 -9.97 -3.36
N VAL A 77 -2.33 -8.83 -2.73
CA VAL A 77 -3.62 -8.11 -2.87
C VAL A 77 -3.50 -6.93 -3.84
N ILE A 78 -2.39 -6.17 -3.82
CA ILE A 78 -2.21 -5.00 -4.69
C ILE A 78 -0.80 -4.91 -5.28
N THR A 79 -0.67 -4.19 -6.39
CA THR A 79 0.60 -3.67 -6.90
C THR A 79 0.52 -2.16 -7.03
N ILE A 80 1.65 -1.48 -6.89
CA ILE A 80 1.78 -0.04 -7.18
C ILE A 80 2.28 0.12 -8.62
N ASP A 81 1.56 0.93 -9.40
CA ASP A 81 1.85 1.21 -10.82
C ASP A 81 2.72 2.47 -10.96
N GLU A 82 2.39 3.52 -10.20
CA GLU A 82 2.96 4.85 -10.35
C GLU A 82 2.86 5.64 -9.04
N VAL A 83 3.82 6.54 -8.82
CA VAL A 83 3.77 7.56 -7.79
C VAL A 83 3.99 8.92 -8.45
N LYS A 84 3.10 9.87 -8.19
CA LYS A 84 3.22 11.26 -8.64
C LYS A 84 3.55 12.18 -7.48
N ALA A 85 4.57 13.02 -7.67
CA ALA A 85 4.89 14.07 -6.73
C ALA A 85 3.67 14.99 -6.54
N GLY A 86 3.36 15.30 -5.29
CA GLY A 86 2.24 16.15 -4.90
C GLY A 86 2.63 17.62 -4.87
N LYS A 87 1.63 18.50 -4.86
CA LYS A 87 1.81 19.94 -4.99
C LYS A 87 2.78 20.55 -3.97
N ILE A 88 2.84 20.03 -2.74
CA ILE A 88 3.70 20.60 -1.70
C ILE A 88 5.20 20.39 -1.99
N THR A 89 5.55 19.50 -2.93
CA THR A 89 6.92 19.26 -3.39
C THR A 89 7.37 20.25 -4.46
N GLU A 90 6.46 21.04 -5.04
CA GLU A 90 6.71 22.04 -6.08
C GLU A 90 7.24 23.35 -5.46
N THR A 91 8.35 23.27 -4.73
CA THR A 91 8.90 24.40 -3.98
C THR A 91 9.70 25.39 -4.83
N GLY A 92 9.92 25.07 -6.10
CA GLY A 92 10.84 25.78 -6.99
C GLY A 92 12.31 25.36 -6.84
N ALA A 93 12.63 24.47 -5.89
CA ALA A 93 13.99 24.02 -5.62
C ALA A 93 14.65 23.32 -6.81
N THR A 94 13.88 22.59 -7.63
CA THR A 94 14.39 21.84 -8.79
C THR A 94 15.19 22.70 -9.77
N GLY A 95 14.82 23.98 -9.94
CA GLY A 95 15.54 24.89 -10.85
C GLY A 95 16.82 25.47 -10.26
N SER A 96 16.98 25.42 -8.94
CA SER A 96 18.07 26.06 -8.20
C SER A 96 19.06 25.07 -7.60
N ASP A 97 18.62 23.85 -7.31
CA ASP A 97 19.46 22.78 -6.77
C ASP A 97 20.31 22.17 -7.89
N SER A 98 21.63 22.34 -7.78
CA SER A 98 22.59 21.84 -8.77
C SER A 98 22.62 20.32 -8.93
N THR A 99 22.12 19.58 -7.93
CA THR A 99 22.09 18.10 -7.94
C THR A 99 20.82 17.52 -8.53
N SER A 100 19.78 18.35 -8.70
CA SER A 100 18.45 17.96 -9.22
C SER A 100 18.47 17.24 -10.56
N ALA A 101 19.46 17.53 -11.40
CA ALA A 101 19.63 16.90 -12.71
C ALA A 101 20.23 15.48 -12.62
N ALA A 102 20.96 15.18 -11.53
CA ALA A 102 21.54 13.87 -11.29
C ALA A 102 20.63 12.97 -10.44
N ALA A 103 19.95 13.56 -9.45
CA ALA A 103 18.94 12.89 -8.63
C ALA A 103 17.76 13.86 -8.44
N PRO A 104 16.53 13.46 -8.81
CA PRO A 104 15.37 14.31 -8.63
C PRO A 104 15.11 14.57 -7.14
N LEU A 105 14.58 15.76 -6.84
CA LEU A 105 14.35 16.15 -5.44
C LEU A 105 13.29 15.26 -4.79
N PHE A 106 12.19 14.98 -5.50
CA PHE A 106 11.23 13.93 -5.16
C PHE A 106 11.67 12.64 -5.87
N ASP A 107 11.90 11.58 -5.10
CA ASP A 107 12.23 10.27 -5.64
C ASP A 107 11.34 9.19 -5.01
N SER A 108 11.04 8.17 -5.81
CA SER A 108 10.20 7.06 -5.39
C SER A 108 10.73 5.76 -5.97
N TYR A 109 10.79 4.73 -5.14
CA TYR A 109 11.22 3.40 -5.56
C TYR A 109 10.17 2.36 -5.20
N ILE A 110 9.57 1.74 -6.22
CA ILE A 110 8.53 0.72 -6.07
C ILE A 110 9.20 -0.66 -6.13
N ASN A 111 9.01 -1.47 -5.09
CA ASN A 111 9.37 -2.88 -5.08
C ASN A 111 8.11 -3.73 -4.81
N ASN A 112 7.38 -4.06 -5.88
CA ASN A 112 6.18 -4.90 -5.77
C ASN A 112 6.50 -6.33 -5.32
N ASP A 113 7.69 -6.86 -5.65
CA ASP A 113 8.06 -8.23 -5.29
C ASP A 113 8.25 -8.41 -3.78
N GLU A 114 8.69 -7.35 -3.08
CA GLU A 114 8.84 -7.33 -1.63
C GLU A 114 7.73 -6.56 -0.89
N GLY A 115 6.80 -5.93 -1.62
CA GLY A 115 5.63 -5.27 -1.04
C GLY A 115 5.95 -3.95 -0.34
N TYR A 116 6.88 -3.15 -0.89
CA TYR A 116 7.14 -1.81 -0.36
C TYR A 116 7.39 -0.74 -1.42
N LEU A 117 7.15 0.50 -1.03
CA LEU A 117 7.43 1.71 -1.79
C LEU A 117 8.25 2.66 -0.92
N CYS A 118 9.45 3.04 -1.36
CA CYS A 118 10.23 4.11 -0.72
C CYS A 118 9.82 5.46 -1.29
N LEU A 119 9.72 6.47 -0.41
CA LEU A 119 9.40 7.84 -0.76
C LEU A 119 10.42 8.77 -0.13
N ALA A 120 11.07 9.58 -0.95
CA ALA A 120 12.03 10.56 -0.49
C ALA A 120 11.75 11.93 -1.12
N TRP A 121 11.94 12.99 -0.34
CA TRP A 121 12.15 14.32 -0.88
C TRP A 121 13.33 14.98 -0.18
N SER A 122 14.27 15.55 -0.93
CA SER A 122 15.38 16.30 -0.34
C SER A 122 15.93 17.36 -1.29
N THR A 123 16.56 18.39 -0.73
CA THR A 123 17.33 19.39 -1.49
C THR A 123 18.63 19.73 -0.75
N SER A 124 19.68 20.05 -1.50
CA SER A 124 20.95 20.54 -0.97
C SER A 124 20.97 22.07 -0.78
N LEU A 125 19.86 22.77 -1.03
CA LEU A 125 19.76 24.21 -0.86
C LEU A 125 19.62 24.57 0.62
N ASP A 126 20.44 25.52 1.09
CA ASP A 126 20.38 26.04 2.46
C ASP A 126 19.29 27.11 2.65
N ASP A 127 18.78 27.68 1.55
CA ASP A 127 17.70 28.66 1.60
C ASP A 127 16.35 27.96 1.85
N ALA A 128 15.86 28.10 3.08
CA ALA A 128 14.60 27.52 3.52
C ALA A 128 13.36 28.01 2.76
N SER A 129 13.44 29.04 1.91
CA SER A 129 12.34 29.40 1.02
C SER A 129 12.05 28.33 -0.05
N TYR A 130 13.02 27.45 -0.32
CA TYR A 130 12.92 26.32 -1.25
C TYR A 130 12.51 24.99 -0.58
N TRP A 131 12.29 24.98 0.74
CA TRP A 131 11.88 23.78 1.49
C TRP A 131 10.37 23.62 1.49
N ILE A 132 9.89 22.40 1.80
CA ILE A 132 8.44 22.16 1.94
C ILE A 132 7.94 22.91 3.18
N LYS A 133 7.00 23.83 2.98
CA LYS A 133 6.46 24.74 4.01
C LYS A 133 4.95 24.72 4.12
N SER A 134 4.29 23.79 3.46
CA SER A 134 2.83 23.73 3.40
C SER A 134 2.33 22.33 3.67
N ASP A 135 1.23 22.28 4.40
CA ASP A 135 0.40 21.09 4.53
C ASP A 135 -0.24 20.73 3.18
N GLY A 136 -0.56 19.46 2.99
CA GLY A 136 -1.27 18.97 1.81
C GLY A 136 -0.69 17.68 1.25
N VAL A 137 -1.02 17.40 -0.01
CA VAL A 137 -0.62 16.16 -0.69
C VAL A 137 0.87 16.20 -1.03
N PHE A 138 1.62 15.28 -0.41
CA PHE A 138 3.03 15.01 -0.66
C PHE A 138 3.26 14.20 -1.93
N CYS A 139 2.45 13.16 -2.12
CA CYS A 139 2.41 12.40 -3.36
C CYS A 139 1.08 11.66 -3.49
N THR A 140 0.78 11.24 -4.71
CA THR A 140 -0.37 10.42 -5.05
C THR A 140 0.12 9.07 -5.55
N ILE A 141 -0.35 7.99 -4.92
CA ILE A 141 -0.01 6.61 -5.28
C ILE A 141 -1.16 6.08 -6.13
N SER A 142 -0.82 5.52 -7.29
CA SER A 142 -1.75 4.78 -8.13
C SER A 142 -1.29 3.34 -8.27
N GLY A 143 -2.22 2.41 -8.17
CA GLY A 143 -1.95 0.98 -8.25
C GLY A 143 -3.13 0.18 -8.77
N THR A 144 -2.94 -1.12 -8.79
CA THR A 144 -3.92 -2.09 -9.30
C THR A 144 -4.17 -3.17 -8.25
N VAL A 145 -5.43 -3.52 -8.03
CA VAL A 145 -5.80 -4.69 -7.22
C VAL A 145 -5.49 -5.95 -8.02
N SER A 146 -4.86 -6.93 -7.37
CA SER A 146 -4.58 -8.25 -7.94
C SER A 146 -5.83 -8.84 -8.59
N SER A 147 -5.69 -9.42 -9.79
CA SER A 147 -6.78 -10.12 -10.47
C SER A 147 -7.27 -11.36 -9.70
N ASN A 148 -6.47 -11.85 -8.74
CA ASN A 148 -6.79 -12.97 -7.87
C ASN A 148 -7.36 -12.53 -6.51
N ALA A 149 -7.46 -11.23 -6.25
CA ALA A 149 -8.01 -10.71 -5.00
C ALA A 149 -9.49 -11.09 -4.87
N LYS A 150 -9.89 -11.42 -3.65
CA LYS A 150 -11.24 -11.84 -3.30
C LYS A 150 -11.99 -10.69 -2.64
N THR A 151 -13.31 -10.81 -2.62
CA THR A 151 -14.16 -9.95 -1.81
C THR A 151 -13.70 -9.95 -0.35
N ASN A 152 -13.60 -8.76 0.24
CA ASN A 152 -13.06 -8.45 1.55
C ASN A 152 -11.54 -8.60 1.72
N ASP A 153 -10.78 -8.91 0.65
CA ASP A 153 -9.33 -8.80 0.71
C ASP A 153 -8.94 -7.34 0.98
N LYS A 154 -7.93 -7.15 1.80
CA LYS A 154 -7.46 -5.84 2.25
C LYS A 154 -5.95 -5.82 2.28
N SER A 155 -5.36 -4.81 1.64
CA SER A 155 -3.98 -4.42 1.88
C SER A 155 -3.97 -3.17 2.76
N ASP A 156 -3.33 -3.23 3.92
CA ASP A 156 -2.95 -2.01 4.61
C ASP A 156 -1.85 -1.29 3.80
N LEU A 157 -1.82 0.03 3.88
CA LEU A 157 -0.73 0.87 3.38
C LEU A 157 -0.03 1.47 4.60
N LYS A 158 0.97 0.75 5.12
CA LYS A 158 1.60 1.06 6.41
C LYS A 158 2.81 1.96 6.21
N ILE A 159 2.78 3.15 6.81
CA ILE A 159 3.94 4.02 6.87
C ILE A 159 4.95 3.38 7.84
N VAL A 160 6.15 3.13 7.34
CA VAL A 160 7.24 2.49 8.08
C VAL A 160 8.56 3.22 7.81
N ALA A 161 9.53 3.00 8.69
CA ALA A 161 10.91 3.36 8.39
C ALA A 161 11.42 2.53 7.22
N THR A 162 12.18 3.14 6.32
CA THR A 162 12.82 2.43 5.21
C THR A 162 13.78 1.37 5.76
N ASP A 163 13.61 0.12 5.33
CA ASP A 163 14.37 -1.03 5.83
C ASP A 163 15.82 -0.97 5.34
N ARG A 164 16.71 -0.67 6.27
CA ARG A 164 18.15 -0.58 6.07
C ARG A 164 18.84 -0.57 7.42
N GLU A 165 20.14 -0.83 7.42
CA GLU A 165 20.96 -0.53 8.57
C GLU A 165 21.13 1.00 8.76
N THR A 166 21.33 1.42 10.00
CA THR A 166 21.62 2.83 10.35
C THR A 166 22.88 3.38 9.67
N TYR A 167 23.86 2.52 9.42
CA TYR A 167 25.01 2.74 8.56
C TYR A 167 25.53 1.38 8.08
N PRO A 168 26.24 1.30 6.95
CA PRO A 168 26.72 0.02 6.43
C PRO A 168 27.58 -0.75 7.43
N GLY A 169 27.16 -1.98 7.74
CA GLY A 169 27.83 -2.89 8.67
C GLY A 169 27.48 -2.69 10.14
N SER A 170 26.44 -1.90 10.46
CA SER A 170 26.08 -1.63 11.85
C SER A 170 25.34 -2.79 12.53
N GLY A 171 24.64 -3.63 11.78
CA GLY A 171 23.72 -4.64 12.32
C GLY A 171 22.49 -4.05 13.03
N VAL A 172 22.30 -2.73 12.99
CA VAL A 172 21.22 -2.03 13.70
C VAL A 172 20.22 -1.47 12.68
N PRO A 173 18.97 -1.95 12.68
CA PRO A 173 17.97 -1.51 11.71
C PRO A 173 17.55 -0.06 11.96
N ASN A 174 17.22 0.63 10.87
CA ASN A 174 16.59 1.93 10.91
C ASN A 174 15.13 1.79 11.38
N THR A 175 14.80 2.41 12.51
CA THR A 175 13.44 2.42 13.06
C THR A 175 12.74 3.77 12.89
N ASN A 176 13.33 4.66 12.09
CA ASN A 176 12.97 6.07 12.04
C ASN A 176 12.35 6.45 10.69
N VAL A 177 11.09 6.89 10.71
CA VAL A 177 10.57 7.78 9.66
C VAL A 177 11.31 9.11 9.82
N SER A 178 12.02 9.50 8.77
CA SER A 178 12.96 10.61 8.82
C SER A 178 12.30 11.83 8.20
N VAL A 179 12.15 12.88 9.00
CA VAL A 179 11.68 14.19 8.55
C VAL A 179 12.51 15.24 9.29
N GLY A 180 13.00 16.25 8.60
CA GLY A 180 13.83 17.25 9.24
C GLY A 180 14.31 18.35 8.31
N ALA A 181 15.16 19.20 8.88
CA ALA A 181 15.86 20.25 8.17
C ALA A 181 17.18 20.60 8.86
N SER A 182 18.08 21.26 8.14
CA SER A 182 19.20 21.96 8.77
C SER A 182 18.69 23.22 9.47
N GLN A 183 19.09 23.46 10.72
CA GLN A 183 18.85 24.71 11.42
C GLN A 183 20.16 25.17 12.05
N ASN A 184 20.63 26.37 11.72
CA ASN A 184 21.94 26.89 12.17
C ASN A 184 23.10 25.92 11.87
N ASP A 185 23.18 25.45 10.63
CA ASP A 185 24.18 24.48 10.13
C ASP A 185 24.21 23.14 10.87
N SER A 186 23.14 22.79 11.58
CA SER A 186 23.01 21.55 12.33
C SER A 186 21.76 20.78 11.90
N PRO A 187 21.84 19.45 11.70
CA PRO A 187 20.67 18.66 11.37
C PRO A 187 19.70 18.60 12.55
N VAL A 188 18.45 18.97 12.29
CA VAL A 188 17.33 18.86 13.22
C VAL A 188 16.33 17.86 12.67
N ARG A 189 16.00 16.87 13.50
CA ARG A 189 14.97 15.87 13.19
C ARG A 189 13.67 16.23 13.90
N TYR A 190 12.56 16.16 13.17
CA TYR A 190 11.21 16.33 13.68
C TYR A 190 10.63 15.01 14.16
N GLY A 191 9.70 15.09 15.11
CA GLY A 191 8.83 13.97 15.46
C GLY A 191 7.87 13.65 14.32
N THR A 192 7.30 12.45 14.33
CA THR A 192 6.35 12.00 13.29
C THR A 192 5.13 11.35 13.93
N SER A 193 3.94 11.73 13.49
CA SER A 193 2.67 11.06 13.81
C SER A 193 2.14 10.39 12.55
N LEU A 194 1.87 9.09 12.59
CA LEU A 194 1.60 8.29 11.40
C LEU A 194 0.15 7.81 11.38
N THR A 195 -0.55 8.04 10.27
CA THR A 195 -1.88 7.48 10.00
C THR A 195 -1.81 6.61 8.75
N ASN A 196 -1.90 5.30 8.94
CA ASN A 196 -1.87 4.34 7.84
C ASN A 196 -3.16 4.38 7.01
N GLY A 197 -3.02 4.04 5.74
CA GLY A 197 -4.13 3.90 4.80
C GLY A 197 -4.45 2.43 4.53
N SER A 198 -5.35 2.20 3.58
CA SER A 198 -5.65 0.85 3.11
C SER A 198 -6.34 0.84 1.75
N VAL A 199 -6.25 -0.30 1.06
CA VAL A 199 -7.04 -0.64 -0.11
C VAL A 199 -7.88 -1.86 0.23
N THR A 200 -9.20 -1.75 0.09
CA THR A 200 -10.14 -2.85 0.37
C THR A 200 -10.91 -3.23 -0.90
N VAL A 201 -10.97 -4.52 -1.19
CA VAL A 201 -11.77 -5.08 -2.27
C VAL A 201 -13.17 -5.37 -1.74
N THR A 202 -14.16 -4.57 -2.09
CA THR A 202 -15.52 -4.77 -1.55
C THR A 202 -16.30 -5.86 -2.25
N GLY A 203 -15.87 -6.29 -3.44
CA GLY A 203 -16.70 -7.11 -4.32
C GLY A 203 -17.90 -6.27 -4.75
N GLY A 204 -17.87 -5.73 -5.97
CA GLY A 204 -18.97 -4.93 -6.50
C GLY A 204 -20.29 -5.66 -6.29
N SER A 205 -21.35 -4.93 -5.98
CA SER A 205 -22.70 -5.50 -5.99
C SER A 205 -22.98 -5.97 -7.42
N VAL A 206 -22.86 -7.27 -7.65
CA VAL A 206 -23.21 -7.84 -8.94
C VAL A 206 -24.72 -7.72 -9.06
N THR A 207 -25.18 -6.82 -9.93
CA THR A 207 -26.61 -6.63 -10.14
C THR A 207 -27.19 -7.91 -10.77
N PRO A 208 -28.22 -8.54 -10.16
CA PRO A 208 -28.87 -9.71 -10.75
C PRO A 208 -29.40 -9.37 -12.15
N THR A 209 -29.08 -10.21 -13.13
CA THR A 209 -29.59 -10.08 -14.50
C THR A 209 -30.97 -10.72 -14.65
N LEU A 210 -31.16 -11.88 -14.01
CA LEU A 210 -32.42 -12.61 -13.99
C LEU A 210 -32.51 -13.39 -12.67
N ARG A 211 -33.45 -12.98 -11.81
CA ARG A 211 -33.64 -13.59 -10.49
C ARG A 211 -34.07 -15.05 -10.63
N GLY A 212 -33.29 -15.97 -10.05
CA GLY A 212 -33.45 -17.42 -10.10
C GLY A 212 -32.62 -18.14 -11.18
N ASP A 213 -31.95 -17.41 -12.07
CA ASP A 213 -31.13 -17.96 -13.17
C ASP A 213 -29.66 -18.08 -12.74
N ALA A 214 -29.39 -19.09 -11.90
CA ALA A 214 -28.09 -19.33 -11.31
C ALA A 214 -27.03 -19.77 -12.34
N ASN A 215 -27.44 -20.49 -13.39
CA ASN A 215 -26.53 -20.96 -14.44
C ASN A 215 -26.34 -19.95 -15.58
N CYS A 216 -27.08 -18.83 -15.56
CA CYS A 216 -27.01 -17.73 -16.52
C CYS A 216 -27.40 -18.14 -17.97
N ASP A 217 -28.27 -19.13 -18.13
CA ASP A 217 -28.77 -19.59 -19.44
C ASP A 217 -30.01 -18.81 -19.93
N LYS A 218 -30.50 -17.86 -19.13
CA LYS A 218 -31.70 -17.03 -19.35
C LYS A 218 -33.03 -17.76 -19.11
N GLU A 219 -33.01 -18.96 -18.55
CA GLU A 219 -34.20 -19.74 -18.22
C GLU A 219 -34.18 -20.22 -16.77
N VAL A 220 -35.04 -19.64 -15.91
CA VAL A 220 -35.19 -20.16 -14.54
C VAL A 220 -35.81 -21.57 -14.57
N ASN A 221 -35.06 -22.59 -14.15
CA ASN A 221 -35.43 -23.99 -14.17
C ASN A 221 -34.71 -24.85 -13.10
N MET A 222 -34.84 -26.18 -13.16
CA MET A 222 -34.27 -27.08 -12.14
C MET A 222 -32.73 -27.14 -12.20
N ALA A 223 -32.13 -26.85 -13.35
CA ALA A 223 -30.69 -26.78 -13.52
C ALA A 223 -30.08 -25.69 -12.61
N ASP A 224 -30.77 -24.58 -12.40
CA ASP A 224 -30.34 -23.52 -11.48
C ASP A 224 -30.30 -24.01 -10.03
N ALA A 225 -31.40 -24.63 -9.58
CA ALA A 225 -31.47 -25.20 -8.24
C ALA A 225 -30.40 -26.27 -8.02
N VAL A 226 -30.15 -27.12 -9.02
CA VAL A 226 -29.08 -28.12 -8.98
C VAL A 226 -27.71 -27.45 -8.91
N LEU A 227 -27.44 -26.42 -9.73
CA LEU A 227 -26.15 -25.73 -9.70
C LEU A 227 -25.91 -25.05 -8.35
N ILE A 228 -26.92 -24.44 -7.73
CA ILE A 228 -26.81 -23.90 -6.36
C ILE A 228 -26.39 -25.00 -5.40
N MET A 229 -27.11 -26.11 -5.35
CA MET A 229 -26.80 -27.24 -4.46
C MET A 229 -25.41 -27.84 -4.74
N GLN A 230 -25.03 -27.97 -6.00
CA GLN A 230 -23.70 -28.49 -6.41
C GLN A 230 -22.58 -27.53 -6.05
N SER A 231 -22.77 -26.22 -6.21
CA SER A 231 -21.77 -25.21 -5.85
C SER A 231 -21.45 -25.21 -4.36
N GLN A 232 -22.42 -25.58 -3.52
CA GLN A 232 -22.25 -25.69 -2.06
C GLN A 232 -21.69 -27.06 -1.64
N ALA A 233 -22.18 -28.14 -2.24
CA ALA A 233 -21.78 -29.51 -1.87
C ALA A 233 -20.43 -29.92 -2.48
N ASN A 234 -20.08 -29.39 -3.65
CA ASN A 234 -18.87 -29.71 -4.40
C ASN A 234 -18.23 -28.45 -5.03
N PRO A 235 -17.77 -27.49 -4.20
CA PRO A 235 -17.21 -26.22 -4.67
C PRO A 235 -15.93 -26.39 -5.49
N ASP A 236 -15.21 -27.51 -5.36
CA ASP A 236 -14.00 -27.78 -6.13
C ASP A 236 -14.26 -27.95 -7.63
N VAL A 237 -15.48 -28.36 -7.99
CA VAL A 237 -15.93 -28.55 -9.38
C VAL A 237 -16.91 -27.45 -9.79
N TYR A 238 -17.86 -27.09 -8.91
CA TYR A 238 -18.98 -26.20 -9.24
C TYR A 238 -18.97 -24.84 -8.53
N GLY A 239 -17.95 -24.56 -7.73
CA GLY A 239 -17.82 -23.29 -7.02
C GLY A 239 -17.46 -22.12 -7.93
N LEU A 240 -17.43 -20.92 -7.35
CA LEU A 240 -17.09 -19.69 -8.07
C LEU A 240 -15.72 -19.80 -8.76
N GLY A 241 -15.68 -19.50 -10.06
CA GLY A 241 -14.46 -19.48 -10.86
C GLY A 241 -14.02 -20.84 -11.44
N LYS A 242 -14.82 -21.90 -11.31
CA LYS A 242 -14.57 -23.19 -11.98
C LYS A 242 -15.14 -23.21 -13.41
N PRO A 243 -14.58 -24.03 -14.33
CA PRO A 243 -15.05 -24.08 -15.72
C PRO A 243 -16.55 -24.36 -15.87
N ASP A 244 -17.09 -25.25 -15.04
CA ASP A 244 -18.51 -25.62 -15.00
C ASP A 244 -19.21 -25.07 -13.74
N GLY A 245 -18.58 -24.12 -13.04
CA GLY A 245 -19.06 -23.61 -11.76
C GLY A 245 -19.96 -22.39 -11.87
N ILE A 246 -20.61 -22.07 -10.76
CA ILE A 246 -21.47 -20.89 -10.65
C ILE A 246 -20.63 -19.61 -10.88
N THR A 247 -21.18 -18.64 -11.60
CA THR A 247 -20.51 -17.35 -11.85
C THR A 247 -20.87 -16.34 -10.78
N ALA A 248 -20.19 -15.18 -10.74
CA ALA A 248 -20.55 -14.10 -9.81
C ALA A 248 -21.97 -13.54 -10.10
N VAL A 249 -22.36 -13.46 -11.38
CA VAL A 249 -23.73 -13.12 -11.79
C VAL A 249 -24.70 -14.23 -11.41
N GLY A 250 -24.29 -15.49 -11.57
CA GLY A 250 -25.06 -16.65 -11.14
C GLY A 250 -25.35 -16.64 -9.65
N LEU A 251 -24.37 -16.28 -8.80
CA LEU A 251 -24.57 -16.11 -7.36
C LEU A 251 -25.57 -14.98 -7.05
N ALA A 252 -25.47 -13.84 -7.73
CA ALA A 252 -26.41 -12.75 -7.55
C ALA A 252 -27.84 -13.09 -8.04
N ASN A 253 -27.95 -13.85 -9.13
CA ASN A 253 -29.23 -14.36 -9.62
C ASN A 253 -29.82 -15.41 -8.70
N ALA A 254 -28.97 -16.25 -8.10
CA ALA A 254 -29.36 -17.36 -7.24
C ALA A 254 -29.88 -16.92 -5.87
N ASP A 255 -29.41 -15.79 -5.32
CA ASP A 255 -29.82 -15.26 -4.01
C ASP A 255 -31.25 -14.68 -4.09
N VAL A 256 -32.25 -15.57 -3.97
CA VAL A 256 -33.67 -15.31 -4.20
C VAL A 256 -34.56 -15.56 -2.97
N ALA A 257 -34.02 -16.15 -1.91
CA ALA A 257 -34.72 -16.48 -0.68
C ALA A 257 -33.90 -16.01 0.53
N GLY A 258 -34.57 -15.74 1.65
CA GLY A 258 -33.90 -15.21 2.83
C GLY A 258 -33.74 -13.69 2.82
N GLY A 259 -32.89 -13.20 3.71
CA GLY A 259 -32.64 -11.78 3.88
C GLY A 259 -33.86 -10.98 4.36
N ALA A 260 -33.82 -9.65 4.18
CA ALA A 260 -34.90 -8.77 4.60
C ALA A 260 -36.09 -8.87 3.63
N SER A 261 -37.21 -9.39 4.12
CA SER A 261 -38.46 -9.62 3.35
C SER A 261 -38.47 -10.85 2.44
N ASP A 262 -37.59 -11.83 2.68
CA ASP A 262 -37.53 -13.08 1.89
C ASP A 262 -37.27 -12.83 0.40
N LYS A 263 -36.38 -11.87 0.13
CA LYS A 263 -36.02 -11.42 -1.22
C LYS A 263 -34.55 -11.67 -1.57
N GLY A 264 -33.84 -12.43 -0.75
CA GLY A 264 -32.40 -12.62 -0.84
C GLY A 264 -31.62 -11.47 -0.19
N GLY A 265 -30.30 -11.49 -0.36
CA GLY A 265 -29.35 -10.53 0.19
C GLY A 265 -28.66 -10.99 1.47
N ASP A 266 -28.89 -12.24 1.89
CA ASP A 266 -28.14 -12.96 2.93
C ASP A 266 -27.16 -13.98 2.34
N GLY A 267 -27.02 -14.01 1.00
CA GLY A 267 -26.14 -14.91 0.28
C GLY A 267 -26.80 -16.23 -0.08
N VAL A 268 -26.23 -16.92 -1.06
CA VAL A 268 -26.81 -18.14 -1.62
C VAL A 268 -26.77 -19.31 -0.62
N THR A 269 -27.89 -20.00 -0.48
CA THR A 269 -28.12 -21.16 0.38
C THR A 269 -28.99 -22.22 -0.34
N ASN A 270 -29.22 -23.36 0.32
CA ASN A 270 -30.19 -24.34 -0.19
C ASN A 270 -31.66 -23.84 -0.13
N ALA A 271 -31.96 -22.77 0.62
CA ALA A 271 -33.28 -22.18 0.62
C ALA A 271 -33.60 -21.52 -0.73
N ASP A 272 -32.59 -20.94 -1.39
CA ASP A 272 -32.71 -20.39 -2.74
C ASP A 272 -33.05 -21.45 -3.77
N ALA A 273 -32.35 -22.59 -3.70
CA ALA A 273 -32.63 -23.73 -4.55
C ALA A 273 -34.08 -24.22 -4.35
N ALA A 274 -34.56 -24.27 -3.11
CA ALA A 274 -35.95 -24.63 -2.81
C ALA A 274 -36.95 -23.59 -3.36
N ALA A 275 -36.66 -22.29 -3.24
CA ALA A 275 -37.51 -21.23 -3.76
C ALA A 275 -37.64 -21.29 -5.30
N ILE A 276 -36.54 -21.58 -6.01
CA ILE A 276 -36.58 -21.84 -7.46
C ILE A 276 -37.46 -23.06 -7.76
N GLN A 277 -37.33 -24.15 -7.01
CA GLN A 277 -38.16 -25.36 -7.18
C GLN A 277 -39.65 -25.07 -6.97
N GLU A 278 -40.00 -24.35 -5.91
CA GLU A 278 -41.38 -23.95 -5.60
C GLU A 278 -41.96 -23.04 -6.69
N PHE A 279 -41.16 -22.10 -7.21
CA PHE A 279 -41.54 -21.27 -8.34
C PHE A 279 -41.85 -22.12 -9.59
N LYS A 280 -41.01 -23.11 -9.91
CA LYS A 280 -41.26 -24.03 -11.05
C LYS A 280 -42.50 -24.90 -10.87
N LEU A 281 -42.86 -25.21 -9.62
CA LEU A 281 -44.10 -25.92 -9.29
C LEU A 281 -45.33 -25.01 -9.26
N GLY A 282 -45.17 -23.69 -9.44
CA GLY A 282 -46.26 -22.72 -9.38
C GLY A 282 -46.74 -22.42 -7.96
N LEU A 283 -45.94 -22.75 -6.94
CA LEU A 283 -46.24 -22.55 -5.53
C LEU A 283 -45.82 -21.16 -5.03
N ALA A 284 -44.88 -20.49 -5.72
CA ALA A 284 -44.42 -19.13 -5.45
C ALA A 284 -44.64 -18.21 -6.68
N LYS A 285 -44.86 -16.91 -6.45
CA LYS A 285 -45.04 -15.90 -7.53
C LYS A 285 -43.79 -15.05 -7.68
N HIS A 286 -43.49 -14.62 -8.91
CA HIS A 286 -42.50 -13.55 -9.16
C HIS A 286 -42.88 -12.29 -8.37
N SER A 287 -41.98 -11.84 -7.49
CA SER A 287 -41.99 -10.50 -6.91
C SER A 287 -40.62 -9.87 -7.05
#